data_AF-A0A9D4LP87-F1
#
_entry.id   AF-A0A9D4LP87-F1
#
_cell.length_a   1.000
_cell.length_b   1.000
_cell.length_c   1.000
_cell.angle_alpha   90.00
_cell.angle_beta   90.00
_cell.angle_gamma   90.00
#
_symmetry.space_group_name_H-M   'P 1'
#
loop_
_entity.id
_entity.type
_entity.pdbx_description
1 polymer ?
#
loop_
_entity_poly.entity_id
_entity_poly.type
_entity_poly.pdbx_seq_one_letter_code
_entity_poly.pdbx_strand_id
1 'polypeptide(L)'
;MIPLIGIDHPSLVVWRLFRLSVQALLVYVFGSLVFRTICALWRKTRNFWYKNTTTIDEINPVKVQDYEVRRHLLADDQQEKYFSQAEIYKKAILEPRERAKMERKERLLANVLGQNYTGEGRKLGSRVPVVVAQVITLPEQPEEVDPTAVTVTIDDGKGQRHTRRFSEEHTVQTLNDYMSILGFAPERYSLCTAYPRKQLPDRPNMTIKELDFSRRTLLFVQEKDDESD
;
A
#
# COMPACT_ATOMS: atom_id res chain seq x y z
N MET A 1 94.27 20.14 66.00
CA MET A 1 93.10 20.95 65.58
C MET A 1 92.21 20.06 64.74
N ILE A 2 91.16 19.49 65.33
CA ILE A 2 90.16 18.69 64.61
C ILE A 2 88.84 19.49 64.73
N PRO A 3 88.21 19.89 63.62
CA PRO A 3 87.01 20.72 63.68
C PRO A 3 85.83 19.88 64.16
N LEU A 4 85.10 20.45 65.13
CA LEU A 4 83.80 19.98 65.59
C LEU A 4 82.85 19.86 64.38
N ILE A 5 82.56 18.62 64.00
CA ILE A 5 81.49 18.29 63.06
C ILE A 5 80.17 18.55 63.81
N GLY A 6 79.41 19.51 63.27
CA GLY A 6 78.15 19.97 63.82
C GLY A 6 77.20 18.80 64.06
N ILE A 7 76.71 18.76 65.30
CA ILE A 7 75.66 17.86 65.74
C ILE A 7 74.39 18.29 65.01
N ASP A 8 74.13 17.66 63.85
CA ASP A 8 72.83 17.74 63.21
C ASP A 8 71.80 17.19 64.21
N HIS A 9 70.80 18.01 64.53
CA HIS A 9 69.74 17.64 65.46
C HIS A 9 69.13 16.29 65.04
N PRO A 10 69.04 15.30 65.95
CA PRO A 10 68.59 13.95 65.62
C PRO A 10 67.16 13.91 65.03
N SER A 11 66.36 14.95 65.26
CA SER A 11 65.03 15.12 64.68
C SER A 11 65.04 15.28 63.14
N LEU A 12 66.08 15.89 62.55
CA LEU A 12 66.15 16.11 61.10
C LEU A 12 66.49 14.83 60.32
N VAL A 13 67.36 13.97 60.88
CA VAL A 13 67.71 12.67 60.27
C VAL A 13 66.52 11.72 60.31
N VAL A 14 65.80 11.67 61.44
CA VAL A 14 64.57 10.87 61.58
C VAL A 14 63.50 11.34 60.60
N TRP A 15 63.34 12.66 60.42
CA TRP A 15 62.36 13.21 59.47
C TRP A 15 62.71 12.89 58.01
N ARG A 16 64.00 12.89 57.63
CA ARG A 16 64.46 12.47 56.29
C ARG A 16 64.23 10.98 56.03
N LEU A 17 64.54 10.11 56.99
CA LEU A 17 64.29 8.67 56.87
C LEU A 17 62.79 8.35 56.80
N PHE A 18 61.98 9.03 57.61
CA PHE A 18 60.52 8.92 57.55
C PHE A 18 59.98 9.33 56.17
N ARG A 19 60.46 10.45 55.62
CA ARG A 19 60.05 10.92 54.29
C ARG A 19 60.41 9.93 53.18
N LEU A 20 61.59 9.32 53.24
CA LEU A 20 62.02 8.29 52.27
C LEU A 20 61.17 7.02 52.39
N SER A 21 60.86 6.58 53.61
CA SER A 21 59.97 5.44 53.84
C SER A 21 58.56 5.69 53.29
N VAL A 22 58.00 6.87 53.53
CA VAL A 22 56.68 7.27 53.00
C VAL A 22 56.71 7.36 51.47
N GLN A 23 57.77 7.91 50.88
CA GLN A 23 57.92 7.95 49.41
C GLN A 23 58.03 6.56 48.78
N ALA A 24 58.80 5.65 49.40
CA ALA A 24 58.90 4.27 48.94
C ALA A 24 57.55 3.53 49.00
N LEU A 25 56.78 3.75 50.08
CA LEU A 25 55.45 3.17 50.23
C LEU A 25 54.48 3.71 49.16
N LEU A 26 54.53 5.02 48.88
CA LEU A 26 53.71 5.62 47.81
C LEU A 26 54.05 5.05 46.43
N VAL A 27 55.33 4.89 46.09
CA VAL A 27 55.75 4.29 44.81
C VAL A 27 55.30 2.84 44.72
N TYR A 28 55.40 2.07 45.81
CA TYR A 28 54.93 0.69 45.85
C TYR A 28 53.42 0.58 45.64
N VAL A 29 52.64 1.41 46.35
CA VAL A 29 51.17 1.43 46.23
C VAL A 29 50.76 1.83 44.81
N PHE A 30 51.35 2.89 44.27
CA PHE A 30 51.01 3.38 42.93
C PHE A 30 51.42 2.38 41.84
N GLY A 31 52.62 1.79 41.95
CA GLY A 31 53.09 0.75 41.02
C GLY A 31 52.19 -0.49 41.04
N SER A 32 51.74 -0.93 42.22
CA SER A 32 50.80 -2.05 42.33
C SER A 32 49.44 -1.76 41.69
N LEU A 33 48.97 -0.52 41.78
CA LEU A 33 47.69 -0.08 41.22
C LEU A 33 47.74 -0.03 39.70
N VAL A 34 48.82 0.52 39.13
CA VAL A 34 49.06 0.55 37.67
C VAL A 34 49.24 -0.86 37.11
N PHE A 35 49.97 -1.74 37.82
CA PHE A 35 50.14 -3.13 37.38
C PHE A 35 48.80 -3.88 37.35
N ARG A 36 47.94 -3.67 38.36
CA ARG A 36 46.59 -4.26 38.40
C ARG A 36 45.71 -3.81 37.24
N THR A 37 45.72 -2.52 36.87
CA THR A 37 44.91 -2.02 35.76
C THR A 37 45.41 -2.53 34.42
N ILE A 38 46.73 -2.57 34.19
CA ILE A 38 47.32 -3.11 32.96
C ILE A 38 47.02 -4.61 32.82
N CYS A 39 47.18 -5.42 33.89
CA CYS A 39 46.83 -6.84 33.84
C CYS A 39 45.33 -7.08 33.62
N ALA A 40 44.46 -6.20 34.12
CA ALA A 40 43.02 -6.29 33.88
C ALA A 40 42.67 -5.99 32.40
N LEU A 41 43.28 -4.95 31.83
CA LEU A 41 43.17 -4.61 30.40
C LEU A 41 43.68 -5.75 29.52
N TRP A 42 44.84 -6.31 29.84
CA TRP A 42 45.43 -7.43 29.08
C TRP A 42 44.59 -8.70 29.17
N ARG A 43 43.98 -9.00 30.32
CA ARG A 43 43.01 -10.11 30.43
C ARG A 43 41.77 -9.87 29.55
N LYS A 44 41.27 -8.64 29.50
CA LYS A 44 40.07 -8.31 28.73
C LYS A 44 40.32 -8.42 27.22
N THR A 45 41.45 -7.92 26.74
CA THR A 45 41.84 -8.02 25.32
C THR A 45 42.21 -9.44 24.92
N ARG A 46 42.90 -10.20 25.79
CA ARG A 46 43.20 -11.62 25.54
C ARG A 46 41.92 -12.45 25.43
N ASN A 47 40.96 -12.25 26.32
CA ASN A 47 39.67 -12.96 26.26
C ASN A 47 38.86 -12.62 25.01
N PHE A 48 39.02 -11.43 24.42
CA PHE A 48 38.40 -11.09 23.15
C PHE A 48 39.07 -11.82 21.98
N TRP A 49 40.40 -11.93 21.99
CA TRP A 49 41.15 -12.58 20.91
C TRP A 49 40.96 -14.10 20.87
N TYR A 50 40.91 -14.78 22.02
CA TYR A 50 40.65 -16.24 22.07
C TYR A 50 39.20 -16.63 21.75
N LYS A 51 38.24 -15.71 21.90
CA LYS A 51 36.83 -15.98 21.58
C LYS A 51 36.51 -15.83 20.09
N ASN A 52 37.34 -15.12 19.33
CA ASN A 52 37.11 -14.89 17.90
C ASN A 52 37.73 -15.96 16.99
N THR A 53 38.59 -16.84 17.51
CA THR A 53 39.21 -17.93 16.75
C THR A 53 38.46 -19.27 16.85
N THR A 54 37.48 -19.39 17.76
CA THR A 54 36.72 -20.64 17.95
C THR A 54 35.49 -20.77 17.03
N THR A 55 35.24 -19.80 16.15
CA THR A 55 34.03 -19.74 15.33
C THR A 55 34.24 -20.11 13.86
N ILE A 56 35.47 -20.39 13.44
CA ILE A 56 35.80 -20.63 12.03
C ILE A 56 36.03 -22.13 11.73
N ASP A 57 36.38 -22.93 12.74
CA ASP A 57 36.58 -24.38 12.55
C ASP A 57 35.31 -25.17 12.95
N GLU A 58 34.74 -25.83 11.93
CA GLU A 58 33.68 -26.86 11.96
C GLU A 58 32.22 -26.44 12.25
N ILE A 59 31.60 -25.75 11.28
CA ILE A 59 30.15 -25.84 11.08
C ILE A 59 29.83 -27.20 10.44
N ASN A 60 29.63 -28.22 11.27
CA ASN A 60 29.16 -29.54 10.80
C ASN A 60 27.74 -29.42 10.22
N PRO A 61 27.51 -29.76 8.93
CA PRO A 61 26.24 -29.51 8.24
C PRO A 61 25.03 -30.23 8.89
N VAL A 62 25.25 -31.36 9.56
CA VAL A 62 24.18 -32.09 10.28
C VAL A 62 23.70 -31.30 11.50
N LYS A 63 24.60 -30.64 12.22
CA LYS A 63 24.24 -29.82 13.39
C LYS A 63 23.50 -28.53 13.00
N VAL A 64 23.76 -28.00 11.81
CA VAL A 64 23.05 -26.83 11.26
C VAL A 64 21.61 -27.18 10.93
N GLN A 65 21.40 -28.31 10.25
CA GLN A 65 20.05 -28.78 9.91
C GLN A 65 19.21 -29.03 11.18
N ASP A 66 19.77 -29.70 12.18
CA ASP A 66 19.09 -29.92 13.47
C ASP A 66 18.76 -28.62 14.23
N TYR A 67 19.56 -27.56 14.02
CA TYR A 67 19.31 -26.24 14.60
C TYR A 67 18.19 -25.51 13.85
N GLU A 68 18.19 -25.57 12.52
CA GLU A 68 17.15 -24.98 11.68
C GLU A 68 15.79 -25.62 11.97
N VAL A 69 15.72 -26.95 12.03
CA VAL A 69 14.50 -27.68 12.38
C VAL A 69 13.98 -27.25 13.76
N ARG A 70 14.85 -27.18 14.78
CA ARG A 70 14.46 -26.70 16.11
C ARG A 70 13.97 -25.26 16.10
N ARG A 71 14.59 -24.39 15.31
CA ARG A 71 14.19 -22.99 15.20
C ARG A 71 12.81 -22.85 14.56
N HIS A 72 12.52 -23.63 13.52
CA HIS A 72 11.20 -23.67 12.89
C HIS A 72 10.13 -24.18 13.85
N LEU A 73 10.39 -25.30 14.54
CA LEU A 73 9.46 -25.83 15.55
C LEU A 73 9.14 -24.80 16.64
N LEU A 74 10.15 -24.08 17.15
CA LEU A 74 9.94 -23.03 18.15
C LEU A 74 9.11 -21.87 17.61
N ALA A 75 9.27 -21.51 16.33
CA ALA A 75 8.48 -20.46 15.69
C ALA A 75 7.02 -20.89 15.50
N ASP A 76 6.80 -22.13 15.06
CA ASP A 76 5.46 -22.70 14.88
C ASP A 76 4.73 -22.81 16.23
N ASP A 77 5.40 -23.30 17.28
CA ASP A 77 4.87 -23.36 18.65
C ASP A 77 4.47 -21.98 19.19
N GLN A 78 5.26 -20.94 18.88
CA GLN A 78 4.92 -19.58 19.25
C GLN A 78 3.69 -19.07 18.48
N GLN A 79 3.64 -19.37 17.18
CA GLN A 79 2.54 -18.96 16.32
C GLN A 79 1.21 -19.62 16.75
N GLU A 80 1.22 -20.92 17.12
CA GLU A 80 0.06 -21.61 17.68
C GLU A 80 -0.42 -21.00 18.99
N LYS A 81 0.50 -20.58 19.87
CA LYS A 81 0.16 -19.86 21.10
C LYS A 81 -0.52 -18.52 20.80
N TYR A 82 -0.03 -17.77 19.82
CA TYR A 82 -0.68 -16.51 19.43
C TYR A 82 -2.05 -16.75 18.79
N PHE A 83 -2.19 -17.77 17.94
CA PHE A 83 -3.48 -18.11 17.34
C PHE A 83 -4.50 -18.54 18.38
N SER A 84 -4.13 -19.44 19.29
CA SER A 84 -5.02 -19.87 20.38
C SER A 84 -5.42 -18.70 21.29
N GLN A 85 -4.49 -17.80 21.64
CA GLN A 85 -4.81 -16.59 22.40
C GLN A 85 -5.76 -15.65 21.64
N ALA A 86 -5.53 -15.45 20.34
CA ALA A 86 -6.39 -14.61 19.50
C ALA A 86 -7.80 -15.20 19.36
N GLU A 87 -7.92 -16.53 19.23
CA GLU A 87 -9.22 -17.21 19.21
C GLU A 87 -9.97 -17.06 20.54
N ILE A 88 -9.27 -17.26 21.66
CA ILE A 88 -9.85 -17.08 22.99
C ILE A 88 -10.35 -15.64 23.14
N TYR A 89 -9.54 -14.64 22.78
CA TYR A 89 -9.94 -13.24 22.83
C TYR A 89 -11.15 -12.94 21.94
N LYS A 90 -11.15 -13.47 20.70
CA LYS A 90 -12.26 -13.31 19.75
C LYS A 90 -13.57 -13.85 20.33
N LYS A 91 -13.54 -15.08 20.86
CA LYS A 91 -14.73 -15.74 21.41
C LYS A 91 -15.18 -15.16 22.75
N ALA A 92 -14.24 -14.79 23.63
CA ALA A 92 -14.55 -14.33 25.00
C ALA A 92 -14.89 -12.83 25.09
N ILE A 93 -14.33 -12.00 24.20
CA ILE A 93 -14.46 -10.53 24.30
C ILE A 93 -15.13 -9.94 23.05
N LEU A 94 -14.67 -10.31 21.85
CA LEU A 94 -15.16 -9.66 20.63
C LEU A 94 -16.60 -10.07 20.31
N GLU A 95 -16.88 -11.37 20.25
CA GLU A 95 -18.22 -11.87 19.94
C GLU A 95 -19.28 -11.40 20.95
N PRO A 96 -19.07 -11.46 22.29
CA PRO A 96 -20.06 -10.99 23.24
C PRO A 96 -20.31 -9.49 23.11
N ARG A 97 -19.30 -8.70 22.77
CA ARG A 97 -19.44 -7.25 22.56
C ARG A 97 -20.24 -6.96 21.29
N GLU A 98 -20.01 -7.71 20.22
CA GLU A 98 -20.79 -7.60 18.99
C GLU A 98 -22.23 -8.03 19.20
N ARG A 99 -22.45 -9.18 19.85
CA ARG A 99 -23.78 -9.68 20.20
C ARG A 99 -24.53 -8.68 21.09
N ALA A 100 -23.91 -8.15 22.15
CA ALA A 100 -24.53 -7.14 23.01
C ALA A 100 -24.84 -5.84 22.26
N LYS A 101 -23.99 -5.43 21.30
CA LYS A 101 -24.26 -4.27 20.44
C LYS A 101 -25.44 -4.52 19.50
N MET A 102 -25.54 -5.71 18.92
CA MET A 102 -26.66 -6.11 18.08
C MET A 102 -27.95 -6.22 18.88
N GLU A 103 -27.92 -6.89 20.03
CA GLU A 103 -29.05 -7.00 20.95
C GLU A 103 -29.53 -5.63 21.42
N ARG A 104 -28.62 -4.70 21.74
CA ARG A 104 -29.00 -3.31 22.08
C ARG A 104 -29.72 -2.63 20.92
N LYS A 105 -29.26 -2.83 19.68
CA LYS A 105 -29.92 -2.28 18.49
C LYS A 105 -31.29 -2.93 18.27
N GLU A 106 -31.39 -4.24 18.40
CA GLU A 106 -32.65 -4.98 18.28
C GLU A 106 -33.66 -4.55 19.34
N ARG A 107 -33.23 -4.40 20.60
CA ARG A 107 -34.07 -3.86 21.69
C ARG A 107 -34.54 -2.44 21.39
N LEU A 108 -33.65 -1.58 20.89
CA LEU A 108 -34.02 -0.22 20.49
C LEU A 108 -35.02 -0.23 19.34
N LEU A 109 -34.82 -1.08 18.33
CA LEU A 109 -35.76 -1.26 17.23
C LEU A 109 -37.10 -1.80 17.73
N ALA A 110 -37.11 -2.80 18.60
CA ALA A 110 -38.33 -3.34 19.21
C ALA A 110 -39.09 -2.29 20.02
N ASN A 111 -38.39 -1.46 20.79
CA ASN A 111 -38.99 -0.37 21.55
C ASN A 111 -39.59 0.72 20.65
N VAL A 112 -38.93 1.05 19.54
CA VAL A 112 -39.36 2.13 18.62
C VAL A 112 -40.44 1.67 17.65
N LEU A 113 -40.35 0.43 17.13
CA LEU A 113 -41.21 -0.08 16.06
C LEU A 113 -42.32 -1.03 16.55
N GLY A 114 -42.27 -1.50 17.80
CA GLY A 114 -43.27 -2.41 18.38
C GLY A 114 -43.27 -3.81 17.75
N GLN A 115 -44.33 -4.62 17.93
CA GLN A 115 -44.40 -6.02 17.43
C GLN A 115 -44.31 -6.18 15.89
N ASN A 116 -44.28 -5.09 15.13
CA ASN A 116 -44.37 -5.10 13.67
C ASN A 116 -43.00 -5.10 12.94
N TYR A 117 -41.86 -5.11 13.66
CA TYR A 117 -40.53 -5.08 13.02
C TYR A 117 -40.06 -6.42 12.44
N THR A 118 -40.76 -7.53 12.73
CA THR A 118 -40.36 -8.90 12.32
C THR A 118 -40.86 -9.32 10.94
N GLY A 119 -41.42 -8.39 10.16
CA GLY A 119 -41.88 -8.67 8.80
C GLY A 119 -40.73 -8.90 7.81
N GLU A 120 -41.02 -9.54 6.68
CA GLU A 120 -40.09 -9.64 5.56
C GLU A 120 -39.71 -8.22 5.08
N GLY A 121 -38.46 -7.83 5.34
CA GLY A 121 -37.97 -6.49 5.01
C GLY A 121 -37.97 -6.26 3.50
N ARG A 122 -38.76 -5.29 3.03
CA ARG A 122 -38.66 -4.78 1.66
C ARG A 122 -37.47 -3.82 1.59
N LYS A 123 -36.53 -4.04 0.67
CA LYS A 123 -35.40 -3.11 0.45
C LYS A 123 -35.94 -1.72 0.09
N LEU A 124 -35.89 -0.78 1.03
CA LEU A 124 -36.13 0.63 0.79
C LEU A 124 -34.88 1.23 0.14
N GLY A 125 -34.99 1.62 -1.14
CA GLY A 125 -33.88 2.16 -1.92
C GLY A 125 -33.71 1.58 -3.33
N SER A 126 -34.43 0.50 -3.68
CA SER A 126 -34.44 -0.05 -5.06
C SER A 126 -35.27 0.75 -6.06
N ARG A 127 -35.66 1.99 -5.73
CA ARG A 127 -36.27 2.96 -6.65
C ARG A 127 -35.25 3.88 -7.32
N VAL A 128 -33.96 3.61 -7.17
CA VAL A 128 -33.00 4.11 -8.15
C VAL A 128 -32.99 3.06 -9.24
N PRO A 129 -33.39 3.38 -10.49
CA PRO A 129 -33.12 2.45 -11.58
C PRO A 129 -31.63 2.17 -11.52
N VAL A 130 -31.26 0.89 -11.43
CA VAL A 130 -29.89 0.48 -11.66
C VAL A 130 -29.59 0.98 -13.07
N VAL A 131 -28.92 2.14 -13.17
CA VAL A 131 -28.33 2.58 -14.42
C VAL A 131 -27.21 1.58 -14.63
N VAL A 132 -27.56 0.47 -15.27
CA VAL A 132 -26.59 -0.49 -15.76
C VAL A 132 -25.70 0.36 -16.66
N ALA A 133 -24.48 0.63 -16.21
CA ALA A 133 -23.46 1.17 -17.08
C ALA A 133 -23.25 0.10 -18.14
N GLN A 134 -24.02 0.17 -19.23
CA GLN A 134 -23.83 -0.70 -20.37
C GLN A 134 -22.40 -0.39 -20.82
N VAL A 135 -21.54 -1.39 -20.69
CA VAL A 135 -20.20 -1.31 -21.24
C VAL A 135 -20.40 -1.31 -22.76
N ILE A 136 -20.47 -0.11 -23.34
CA ILE A 136 -20.64 0.08 -24.77
C ILE A 136 -19.34 -0.41 -25.43
N THR A 137 -19.37 -1.63 -25.99
CA THR A 137 -18.25 -2.19 -26.74
C THR A 137 -18.47 -1.92 -28.22
N LEU A 138 -17.64 -1.07 -28.82
CA LEU A 138 -17.70 -0.82 -30.26
C LEU A 138 -17.07 -1.96 -31.06
N PRO A 139 -17.56 -2.24 -32.28
CA PRO A 139 -16.95 -3.22 -33.17
C PRO A 139 -15.51 -2.83 -33.54
N GLU A 140 -14.70 -3.86 -33.81
CA GLU A 140 -13.31 -3.71 -34.25
C GLU A 140 -13.23 -2.86 -35.53
N GLN A 141 -12.26 -1.96 -35.58
CA GLN A 141 -12.11 -1.00 -36.68
C GLN A 141 -11.67 -1.73 -37.96
N PRO A 142 -12.35 -1.55 -39.12
CA PRO A 142 -11.94 -2.17 -40.37
C PRO A 142 -10.59 -1.64 -40.88
N GLU A 143 -9.83 -2.52 -41.56
CA GLU A 143 -8.50 -2.23 -42.11
C GLU A 143 -8.56 -1.24 -43.30
N GLU A 144 -7.42 -0.61 -43.62
CA GLU A 144 -7.34 0.50 -44.62
C GLU A 144 -7.65 0.10 -46.06
N VAL A 145 -7.55 -1.19 -46.36
CA VAL A 145 -7.55 -1.71 -47.74
C VAL A 145 -8.95 -2.06 -48.21
N ASP A 146 -9.94 -2.07 -47.32
CA ASP A 146 -11.30 -2.46 -47.67
C ASP A 146 -12.07 -1.32 -48.37
N PRO A 147 -12.58 -1.55 -49.60
CA PRO A 147 -13.33 -0.52 -50.33
C PRO A 147 -14.67 -0.17 -49.69
N THR A 148 -15.14 -0.97 -48.73
CA THR A 148 -16.37 -0.82 -47.95
C THR A 148 -16.16 -0.07 -46.63
N ALA A 149 -14.95 0.43 -46.36
CA ALA A 149 -14.64 1.21 -45.17
C ALA A 149 -14.96 2.70 -45.38
N VAL A 150 -15.85 3.23 -44.54
CA VAL A 150 -16.20 4.65 -44.47
C VAL A 150 -15.46 5.28 -43.29
N THR A 151 -14.75 6.37 -43.54
CA THR A 151 -14.11 7.17 -42.49
C THR A 151 -15.09 8.22 -41.99
N VAL A 152 -15.48 8.14 -40.72
CA VAL A 152 -16.36 9.09 -40.07
C VAL A 152 -15.55 9.93 -39.10
N THR A 153 -15.61 11.25 -39.27
CA THR A 153 -15.02 12.21 -38.34
C THR A 153 -16.13 12.92 -37.58
N ILE A 154 -16.16 12.75 -36.26
CA ILE A 154 -17.08 13.46 -35.37
C ILE A 154 -16.37 14.71 -34.85
N ASP A 155 -17.01 15.89 -34.98
CA ASP A 155 -16.55 17.15 -34.41
C ASP A 155 -17.42 17.50 -33.19
N ASP A 156 -16.77 17.66 -32.04
CA ASP A 156 -17.39 17.86 -30.73
C ASP A 156 -17.91 19.30 -30.53
N GLY A 157 -17.72 20.19 -31.50
CA GLY A 157 -18.06 21.62 -31.40
C GLY A 157 -17.12 22.42 -30.48
N LYS A 158 -16.34 21.74 -29.63
CA LYS A 158 -15.25 22.30 -28.80
C LYS A 158 -13.90 22.34 -29.52
N GLY A 159 -13.87 22.00 -30.81
CA GLY A 159 -12.68 21.98 -31.65
C GLY A 159 -11.89 20.67 -31.62
N GLN A 160 -12.36 19.65 -30.91
CA GLN A 160 -11.81 18.29 -30.98
C GLN A 160 -12.53 17.48 -32.06
N ARG A 161 -11.74 16.75 -32.85
CA ARG A 161 -12.22 15.92 -33.95
C ARG A 161 -11.80 14.47 -33.75
N HIS A 162 -12.78 13.59 -33.64
CA HIS A 162 -12.59 12.16 -33.42
C HIS A 162 -12.86 11.41 -34.72
N THR A 163 -11.80 10.91 -35.35
CA THR A 163 -11.90 10.16 -36.61
C THR A 163 -11.83 8.67 -36.34
N ARG A 164 -12.83 7.93 -36.82
CA ARG A 164 -12.88 6.46 -36.76
C ARG A 164 -13.42 5.89 -38.07
N ARG A 165 -12.94 4.71 -38.45
CA ARG A 165 -13.42 3.97 -39.63
C ARG A 165 -14.54 3.01 -39.23
N PHE A 166 -15.54 2.89 -40.09
CA PHE A 166 -16.71 2.03 -39.93
C PHE A 166 -16.96 1.27 -41.25
N SER A 167 -17.44 0.04 -41.18
CA SER A 167 -17.97 -0.69 -42.34
C SER A 167 -19.29 -0.08 -42.81
N GLU A 168 -19.58 -0.13 -44.12
CA GLU A 168 -20.88 0.21 -44.72
C GLU A 168 -22.07 -0.53 -44.08
N GLU A 169 -21.83 -1.72 -43.52
CA GLU A 169 -22.85 -2.57 -42.89
C GLU A 169 -23.18 -2.15 -41.45
N HIS A 170 -22.36 -1.29 -40.83
CA HIS A 170 -22.64 -0.85 -39.47
C HIS A 170 -23.87 0.06 -39.40
N THR A 171 -24.52 0.02 -38.25
CA THR A 171 -25.78 0.73 -38.02
C THR A 171 -25.56 2.11 -37.41
N VAL A 172 -26.54 2.99 -37.54
CA VAL A 172 -26.57 4.30 -36.85
C VAL A 172 -26.40 4.17 -35.35
N GLN A 173 -26.88 3.07 -34.75
CA GLN A 173 -26.64 2.77 -33.34
C GLN A 173 -25.16 2.73 -32.99
N THR A 174 -24.31 2.14 -33.83
CA THR A 174 -22.85 2.11 -33.58
C THR A 174 -22.20 3.50 -33.59
N LEU A 175 -22.77 4.46 -34.34
CA LEU A 175 -22.33 5.86 -34.34
C LEU A 175 -22.79 6.59 -33.07
N ASN A 176 -24.00 6.32 -32.60
CA ASN A 176 -24.51 6.85 -31.34
C ASN A 176 -23.76 6.25 -30.13
N ASP A 177 -23.40 4.98 -30.20
CA ASP A 177 -22.56 4.28 -29.23
C ASP A 177 -21.14 4.89 -29.22
N TYR A 178 -20.58 5.20 -30.39
CA TYR A 178 -19.30 5.91 -30.50
C TYR A 178 -19.35 7.30 -29.87
N MET A 179 -20.41 8.05 -30.17
CA MET A 179 -20.67 9.35 -29.56
C MET A 179 -20.81 9.24 -28.02
N SER A 180 -21.44 8.17 -27.52
CA SER A 180 -21.58 7.90 -26.08
C SER A 180 -20.24 7.62 -25.40
N ILE A 181 -19.30 6.94 -26.07
CA ILE A 181 -17.92 6.75 -25.56
C ILE A 181 -17.18 8.08 -25.48
N LEU A 182 -17.41 9.00 -26.42
CA LEU A 182 -16.84 10.34 -26.38
C LEU A 182 -17.44 11.21 -25.26
N GLY A 183 -18.48 10.73 -24.57
CA GLY A 183 -19.13 11.39 -23.44
C GLY A 183 -20.37 12.19 -23.83
N PHE A 184 -20.86 12.06 -25.05
CA PHE A 184 -22.07 12.72 -25.53
C PHE A 184 -23.24 11.73 -25.53
N ALA A 185 -24.20 11.94 -24.61
CA ALA A 185 -25.36 11.08 -24.51
C ALA A 185 -26.35 11.32 -25.68
N PRO A 186 -26.85 10.28 -26.35
CA PRO A 186 -27.79 10.41 -27.48
C PRO A 186 -29.15 11.01 -27.08
N GLU A 187 -29.47 11.01 -25.79
CA GLU A 187 -30.66 11.69 -25.26
C GLU A 187 -30.60 13.21 -25.46
N ARG A 188 -29.39 13.80 -25.39
CA ARG A 188 -29.17 15.25 -25.42
C ARG A 188 -28.51 15.74 -26.70
N TYR A 189 -27.81 14.86 -27.40
CA TYR A 189 -27.02 15.22 -28.58
C TYR A 189 -27.43 14.36 -29.77
N SER A 190 -27.48 14.99 -30.95
CA SER A 190 -27.76 14.36 -32.24
C SER A 190 -26.60 14.61 -33.20
N LEU A 191 -26.26 13.61 -34.01
CA LEU A 191 -25.24 13.74 -35.05
C LEU A 191 -25.86 14.40 -36.30
N CYS A 192 -25.14 15.36 -36.88
CA CYS A 192 -25.57 16.11 -38.06
C CYS A 192 -24.53 16.04 -39.18
N THR A 193 -24.96 15.89 -40.42
CA THR A 193 -24.08 15.99 -41.59
C THR A 193 -23.68 17.44 -41.89
N ALA A 194 -22.51 17.64 -42.50
CA ALA A 194 -22.04 18.97 -42.87
C ALA A 194 -22.85 19.63 -44.00
N TYR A 195 -23.17 18.89 -45.07
CA TYR A 195 -23.95 19.38 -46.21
C TYR A 195 -24.63 18.23 -46.99
N PRO A 196 -25.93 18.33 -47.32
CA PRO A 196 -26.90 19.23 -46.70
C PRO A 196 -26.98 18.95 -45.19
N ARG A 197 -27.23 19.97 -44.37
CA ARG A 197 -27.32 19.81 -42.92
C ARG A 197 -28.57 19.00 -42.58
N LYS A 198 -28.38 17.73 -42.25
CA LYS A 198 -29.46 16.80 -41.91
C LYS A 198 -29.07 16.08 -40.63
N GLN A 199 -29.98 16.08 -39.66
CA GLN A 199 -29.85 15.27 -38.45
C GLN A 199 -29.97 13.79 -38.83
N LEU A 200 -29.14 12.94 -38.23
CA LEU A 200 -29.27 11.51 -38.38
C LEU A 200 -30.63 11.06 -37.79
N PRO A 201 -31.35 10.18 -38.49
CA PRO A 201 -32.63 9.70 -37.99
C PRO A 201 -32.43 8.89 -36.71
N ASP A 202 -33.37 9.00 -35.78
CA ASP A 202 -33.40 8.23 -34.51
C ASP A 202 -33.79 6.75 -34.72
N ARG A 203 -33.47 6.21 -35.91
CA ARG A 203 -33.74 4.83 -36.30
C ARG A 203 -32.45 4.02 -36.11
N PRO A 204 -32.33 3.21 -35.05
CA PRO A 204 -31.08 2.54 -34.70
C PRO A 204 -30.63 1.49 -35.72
N ASN A 205 -31.57 0.93 -36.50
CA ASN A 205 -31.32 -0.18 -37.42
C ASN A 205 -30.94 0.26 -38.85
N MET A 206 -30.84 1.55 -39.12
CA MET A 206 -30.46 2.06 -40.45
C MET A 206 -28.95 1.86 -40.65
N THR A 207 -28.54 1.40 -41.83
CA THR A 207 -27.12 1.19 -42.14
C THR A 207 -26.44 2.46 -42.63
N ILE A 208 -25.12 2.56 -42.46
CA ILE A 208 -24.32 3.67 -42.99
C ILE A 208 -24.46 3.79 -44.52
N LYS A 209 -24.62 2.66 -45.21
CA LYS A 209 -24.88 2.62 -46.66
C LYS A 209 -26.18 3.32 -47.05
N GLU A 210 -27.24 3.19 -46.25
CA GLU A 210 -28.53 3.83 -46.50
C GLU A 210 -28.51 5.35 -46.24
N LEU A 211 -27.52 5.84 -45.48
CA LEU A 211 -27.32 7.27 -45.23
C LEU A 211 -26.52 7.99 -46.33
N ASP A 212 -26.09 7.26 -47.35
CA ASP A 212 -25.31 7.77 -48.49
C ASP A 212 -24.04 8.53 -48.08
N PHE A 213 -23.35 8.01 -47.05
CA PHE A 213 -22.09 8.57 -46.60
C PHE A 213 -20.99 8.34 -47.63
N SER A 214 -20.32 9.41 -48.03
CA SER A 214 -19.11 9.35 -48.83
C SER A 214 -17.98 8.69 -48.03
N ARG A 215 -16.94 8.18 -48.73
CA ARG A 215 -15.75 7.53 -48.13
C ARG A 215 -15.15 8.26 -46.92
N ARG A 216 -15.27 9.58 -46.90
CA ARG A 216 -14.94 10.43 -45.75
C ARG A 216 -16.13 11.34 -45.47
N THR A 217 -16.75 11.17 -44.31
CA THR A 217 -17.90 11.97 -43.90
C THR A 217 -17.62 12.65 -42.57
N LEU A 218 -17.96 13.93 -42.49
CA LEU A 218 -17.84 14.72 -41.28
C LEU A 218 -19.22 14.90 -40.65
N LEU A 219 -19.30 14.53 -39.37
CA LEU A 219 -20.48 14.65 -38.53
C LEU A 219 -20.21 15.67 -37.41
N PHE A 220 -21.21 16.49 -37.12
CA PHE A 220 -21.18 17.45 -36.02
C PHE A 220 -22.09 16.98 -34.89
N VAL A 221 -21.63 17.11 -33.65
CA VAL A 221 -22.47 16.89 -32.46
C VAL A 221 -23.31 18.15 -32.22
N GLN A 222 -24.64 18.04 -32.32
CA GLN A 222 -25.58 19.14 -32.07
C GLN A 222 -26.46 18.81 -30.87
N GLU A 223 -26.72 19.79 -30.00
CA GLU A 223 -27.70 19.65 -28.91
C GLU A 223 -29.10 19.47 -29.50
N LYS A 224 -29.83 18.46 -29.00
CA LYS A 224 -31.23 18.25 -29.31
C LYS A 224 -32.02 19.26 -28.48
N ASP A 225 -32.82 20.09 -29.14
CA ASP A 225 -33.71 21.00 -28.43
C ASP A 225 -34.76 20.15 -27.70
N ASP A 226 -34.79 20.25 -26.37
CA ASP A 226 -35.90 19.71 -25.57
C ASP A 226 -37.14 20.55 -25.91
N GLU A 227 -37.95 20.04 -26.83
CA GLU A 227 -39.29 20.57 -27.14
C GLU A 227 -40.09 20.54 -25.83
N SER A 228 -40.11 21.67 -25.13
CA SER A 228 -40.82 21.86 -23.88
C SER A 228 -42.24 22.31 -24.21
N ASP A 229 -43.10 21.32 -24.44
CA ASP A 229 -44.56 21.48 -24.38
C ASP A 229 -45.07 21.41 -22.92
#